data_AF-X1K4S3-F1
#
_entry.id   AF-X1K4S3-F1
#
_cell.length_a   1.000
_cell.length_b   1.000
_cell.length_c   1.000
_cell.angle_alpha   90.00
_cell.angle_beta   90.00
_cell.angle_gamma   90.00
#
_symmetry.space_group_name_H-M   'P 1'
#
loop_
_entity.id
_entity.type
_entity.pdbx_description
1 polymer ?
#
loop_
_entity_poly.entity_id
_entity_poly.type
_entity_poly.pdbx_seq_one_letter_code
_entity_poly.pdbx_strand_id
1 'polypeptide(L)'
;GHAEAIIKAIAPEGILIGIDKDKLALRAAKNRLSKYKANFKLVHGNFKDVLYIAKELDLSIISGALYDLGLSWTHVDDPKTPYLLF
;
A
#
# COMPACT_ATOMS: atom_id res chain seq x y z
N GLY A 1 -8.35 -0.01 -5.56
CA GLY A 1 -9.33 -1.10 -5.43
C GLY A 1 -8.88 -2.12 -4.40
N HIS A 2 -7.71 -2.72 -4.60
CA HIS A 2 -7.20 -3.85 -3.79
C HIS A 2 -7.22 -3.61 -2.28
N ALA A 3 -6.61 -2.53 -1.79
CA ALA A 3 -6.57 -2.20 -0.35
C ALA A 3 -7.97 -2.15 0.31
N GLU A 4 -8.97 -1.59 -0.39
CA GLU A 4 -10.34 -1.51 0.15
C GLU A 4 -11.03 -2.88 0.15
N ALA A 5 -10.78 -3.72 -0.85
CA ALA A 5 -11.33 -5.08 -0.88
C ALA A 5 -10.73 -5.94 0.24
N ILE A 6 -9.41 -5.82 0.48
CA ILE A 6 -8.72 -6.56 1.54
C ILE A 6 -9.24 -6.14 2.91
N ILE A 7 -9.28 -4.83 3.22
CA ILE A 7 -9.73 -4.37 4.55
C ILE A 7 -11.18 -4.77 4.84
N LYS A 8 -12.06 -4.80 3.83
CA LYS A 8 -13.44 -5.30 3.96
C LYS A 8 -13.49 -6.78 4.33
N ALA A 9 -12.54 -7.57 3.85
CA ALA A 9 -12.50 -9.02 4.07
C ALA A 9 -11.87 -9.40 5.42
N ILE A 10 -10.94 -8.58 5.93
CA ILE A 10 -10.20 -8.90 7.16
C ILE A 10 -10.70 -8.13 8.40
N ALA A 11 -11.44 -7.04 8.23
CA ALA A 11 -12.02 -6.31 9.36
C ALA A 11 -13.14 -7.12 10.03
N PRO A 12 -13.33 -6.99 11.35
CA PRO A 12 -12.66 -6.04 12.25
C PRO A 12 -11.36 -6.54 12.92
N GLU A 13 -10.95 -7.80 12.76
CA GLU A 13 -9.81 -8.36 13.51
C GLU A 13 -8.47 -8.11 12.81
N GLY A 14 -8.46 -8.07 11.48
CA GLY A 14 -7.27 -7.88 10.67
C GLY A 14 -6.82 -6.44 10.55
N ILE A 15 -5.50 -6.28 10.34
CA ILE A 15 -4.84 -4.99 10.12
C ILE A 15 -4.22 -5.00 8.72
N LEU A 16 -4.58 -4.01 7.91
CA LEU A 16 -3.96 -3.78 6.61
C LEU A 16 -2.74 -2.86 6.75
N ILE A 17 -1.57 -3.31 6.29
CA ILE A 17 -0.38 -2.45 6.17
C ILE A 17 -0.22 -2.08 4.69
N GLY A 18 -0.35 -0.79 4.37
CA GLY A 18 -0.10 -0.25 3.03
C GLY A 18 1.24 0.46 2.95
N ILE A 19 2.10 0.08 2.00
CA ILE A 19 3.40 0.70 1.75
C ILE A 19 3.38 1.31 0.35
N ASP A 20 3.76 2.58 0.22
CA ASP A 20 3.92 3.24 -1.08
C ASP A 20 5.01 4.31 -1.01
N LYS A 21 5.74 4.53 -2.10
CA LYS A 21 6.76 5.57 -2.23
C LYS A 21 6.16 6.93 -2.56
N ASP A 22 4.93 6.96 -3.07
CA ASP A 22 4.21 8.18 -3.43
C ASP A 22 3.32 8.65 -2.26
N LYS A 23 3.61 9.85 -1.76
CA LYS A 23 2.83 10.49 -0.69
C LYS A 23 1.40 10.83 -1.13
N LEU A 24 1.16 11.09 -2.42
CA LEU A 24 -0.18 11.34 -2.96
C LEU A 24 -1.02 10.07 -2.93
N ALA A 25 -0.47 8.94 -3.35
CA ALA A 25 -1.12 7.64 -3.26
C ALA A 25 -1.51 7.30 -1.81
N LEU A 26 -0.62 7.54 -0.83
CA LEU A 26 -0.92 7.32 0.58
C LEU A 26 -2.02 8.25 1.11
N ARG A 27 -2.04 9.53 0.71
CA ARG A 27 -3.11 10.46 1.08
C ARG A 27 -4.45 10.00 0.51
N ALA A 28 -4.48 9.58 -0.76
CA ALA A 28 -5.68 9.04 -1.39
C ALA A 28 -6.16 7.76 -0.69
N ALA A 29 -5.25 6.85 -0.34
CA ALA A 29 -5.55 5.64 0.42
C ALA A 29 -6.12 5.98 1.81
N LYS A 30 -5.50 6.91 2.54
CA LYS A 30 -5.98 7.38 3.85
C LYS A 30 -7.42 7.89 3.79
N ASN A 31 -7.73 8.72 2.78
CA ASN A 31 -9.06 9.26 2.59
C ASN A 31 -10.08 8.15 2.30
N ARG A 32 -9.75 7.22 1.38
CA ARG A 32 -10.61 6.09 1.00
C ARG A 32 -10.87 5.12 2.15
N LEU A 33 -9.84 4.86 2.96
CA LEU A 33 -9.88 3.87 4.05
C LEU A 33 -10.38 4.45 5.37
N SER A 34 -10.55 5.77 5.48
CA SER A 34 -10.96 6.47 6.71
C SER A 34 -12.20 5.87 7.41
N LYS A 35 -13.14 5.31 6.63
CA LYS A 35 -14.34 4.62 7.12
C LYS A 35 -14.07 3.31 7.87
N TYR A 36 -12.91 2.68 7.67
CA TYR A 36 -12.52 1.40 8.29
C TYR A 36 -11.74 1.55 9.60
N LYS A 37 -11.62 2.78 10.14
CA LYS A 37 -10.95 3.12 11.41
C LYS A 37 -9.62 2.36 11.60
N ALA A 38 -9.21 2.03 12.82
CA ALA A 38 -7.86 1.60 13.21
C ALA A 38 -7.34 0.30 12.57
N ASN A 39 -8.08 -0.30 11.64
CA ASN A 39 -7.74 -1.54 10.93
C ASN A 39 -6.73 -1.34 9.79
N PHE A 40 -6.03 -0.20 9.73
CA PHE A 40 -4.96 0.00 8.76
C PHE A 40 -3.83 0.91 9.25
N LYS A 41 -2.64 0.67 8.72
CA LYS A 41 -1.47 1.55 8.84
C LYS A 41 -0.89 1.81 7.46
N LEU A 42 -0.57 3.06 7.19
CA LEU A 42 0.05 3.48 5.93
C LEU A 42 1.48 3.92 6.21
N VAL A 43 2.42 3.38 5.46
CA VAL A 43 3.85 3.65 5.57
C VAL A 43 4.35 4.27 4.28
N HIS A 44 5.02 5.41 4.40
CA HIS A 44 5.75 6.00 3.29
C HIS A 44 7.12 5.33 3.19
N GLY A 45 7.33 4.56 2.12
CA GLY A 45 8.53 3.75 1.97
C GLY A 45 8.54 2.96 0.66
N ASN A 46 9.64 2.27 0.38
CA ASN A 46 9.73 1.39 -0.77
C ASN A 46 9.37 -0.04 -0.34
N PHE A 47 8.61 -0.77 -1.16
CA PHE A 47 8.31 -2.18 -0.90
C PHE A 47 9.58 -3.06 -0.88
N LYS A 48 10.68 -2.60 -1.51
CA LYS A 48 12.00 -3.24 -1.42
C LYS A 48 12.54 -3.27 0.02
N ASP A 49 12.12 -2.32 0.85
CA ASP A 49 12.52 -2.20 2.25
C ASP A 49 11.51 -2.87 3.19
N VAL A 50 10.62 -3.73 2.68
CA VAL A 50 9.54 -4.35 3.47
C VAL A 50 10.03 -5.07 4.73
N LEU A 51 11.21 -5.70 4.70
CA LEU A 51 11.76 -6.38 5.88
C LEU A 51 12.18 -5.41 6.97
N TYR A 52 12.78 -4.28 6.57
CA TYR A 52 13.14 -3.21 7.49
C TYR A 52 11.89 -2.55 8.07
N ILE A 53 10.91 -2.24 7.21
CA ILE A 53 9.62 -1.67 7.62
C ILE A 53 8.88 -2.63 8.56
N ALA A 54 8.82 -3.93 8.27
CA ALA A 54 8.21 -4.92 9.15
C ALA A 54 8.88 -4.95 10.52
N LYS A 55 10.22 -4.87 10.57
CA LYS A 55 10.98 -4.80 11.82
C LYS A 55 10.68 -3.53 12.62
N GLU A 56 10.61 -2.36 11.97
CA GLU A 56 10.24 -1.10 12.64
C GLU A 56 8.80 -1.11 13.17
N LEU A 57 7.92 -1.88 12.53
CA LEU A 57 6.55 -2.08 12.94
C LEU A 57 6.35 -3.19 13.98
N ASP A 58 7.44 -3.85 14.42
CA ASP A 58 7.42 -5.02 15.30
C ASP A 58 6.54 -6.17 14.76
N LEU A 59 6.52 -6.32 13.43
CA LEU A 59 5.78 -7.36 12.73
C LEU A 59 6.68 -8.58 12.53
N SER A 60 6.43 -9.63 13.32
CA SER A 60 7.15 -10.90 13.23
C SER A 60 6.51 -11.90 12.25
N ILE A 61 5.20 -11.79 12.03
CA ILE A 61 4.41 -12.68 11.16
C ILE A 61 3.39 -11.86 10.37
N ILE A 62 3.21 -12.21 9.09
CA ILE A 62 2.12 -11.70 8.26
C ILE A 62 1.30 -12.87 7.69
N SER A 63 -0.02 -12.71 7.63
CA SER A 63 -0.91 -13.74 7.08
C SER A 63 -0.96 -13.74 5.55
N GLY A 64 -0.43 -12.71 4.91
CA GLY A 64 -0.36 -12.59 3.45
C GLY A 64 0.25 -11.26 3.01
N ALA A 65 0.75 -11.23 1.78
CA ALA A 65 1.27 -10.05 1.12
C ALA A 65 0.74 -9.98 -0.31
N LEU A 66 0.44 -8.76 -0.77
CA LEU A 66 0.07 -8.49 -2.16
C LEU A 66 1.01 -7.41 -2.70
N TYR A 67 1.75 -7.73 -3.76
CA TYR A 67 2.61 -6.78 -4.47
C TYR A 67 1.93 -6.41 -5.78
N ASP A 68 1.45 -5.16 -5.86
CA ASP A 68 0.93 -4.57 -7.08
C ASP A 68 2.09 -3.87 -7.79
N LEU A 69 2.86 -4.62 -8.58
CA LEU A 69 4.06 -4.12 -9.29
C LEU A 69 3.73 -3.35 -10.58
N GLY A 70 2.45 -3.14 -10.87
CA GLY A 70 2.02 -2.39 -12.04
C GLY A 70 2.34 -0.89 -11.93
N LEU A 71 2.68 -0.26 -13.05
CA LEU A 71 2.64 1.20 -13.13
C LEU A 71 1.18 1.66 -13.01
N SER A 72 0.88 2.48 -11.99
CA SER A 72 -0.38 3.21 -11.96
C SER A 72 -0.39 4.20 -13.14
N TRP A 73 -1.34 4.04 -14.06
CA TRP A 73 -1.51 4.94 -15.22
C TRP A 73 -1.69 6.43 -14.85
N THR A 74 -1.92 6.77 -13.58
CA THR A 74 -1.96 8.14 -13.06
C THR A 74 -0.62 8.89 -13.14
N HIS A 75 0.48 8.23 -13.50
CA HIS A 75 1.78 8.85 -13.77
C HIS A 75 2.08 9.04 -15.26
N VAL A 76 1.15 8.67 -16.16
CA VAL A 76 1.35 8.69 -17.63
C VAL A 76 0.66 9.91 -18.24
N ASP A 77 0.95 11.09 -17.72
CA ASP A 77 0.61 12.38 -18.37
C ASP A 77 1.84 13.29 -18.53
N ASP A 78 3.05 12.77 -18.27
CA ASP A 78 4.31 13.42 -18.68
C ASP A 78 4.82 12.74 -19.97
N PRO A 79 4.79 13.43 -21.14
CA PRO A 79 5.14 12.86 -22.44
C PRO A 79 6.62 12.47 -22.60
N LYS A 80 7.43 12.46 -21.53
CA LYS A 80 8.88 12.21 -21.57
C LYS A 80 9.38 10.89 -20.99
N THR A 81 8.53 9.97 -20.52
CA THR A 81 9.03 8.72 -19.94
C THR A 81 8.82 7.52 -20.89
N PRO A 82 9.88 6.99 -21.53
CA PRO A 82 9.78 5.80 -22.37
C PRO A 82 9.51 4.54 -21.53
N TYR A 83 8.89 3.56 -22.18
CA TYR A 83 8.20 2.38 -21.65
C TYR A 83 8.90 1.48 -20.59
N LEU A 84 8.00 0.70 -19.97
CA LEU A 84 8.06 -0.44 -19.03
C LEU A 84 9.24 -1.44 -19.14
N LEU A 85 9.67 -1.99 -17.99
CA LEU A 85 10.22 -3.34 -17.85
C LEU A 85 9.66 -4.00 -16.57
N PHE A 86 9.42 -5.32 -16.67
CA PHE A 86 8.67 -6.24 -15.78
C PHE A 86 8.91 -6.11 -14.27
#